data_AF-A3ZQH7-F1
#
_entry.id   AF-A3ZQH7-F1
#
_cell.length_a   1.000
_cell.length_b   1.000
_cell.length_c   1.000
_cell.angle_alpha   90.00
_cell.angle_beta   90.00
_cell.angle_gamma   90.00
#
_symmetry.space_group_name_H-M   'P 1'
#
loop_
_entity.id
_entity.type
_entity.pdbx_description
1 polymer ?
#
loop_
_entity_poly.entity_id
_entity_poly.type
_entity_poly.pdbx_seq_one_letter_code
_entity_poly.pdbx_strand_id
1 'polypeptide(L)'
;MNSPIPPSLWLAANHRPAQVAALFSAIFFAGSGISALLRTQVAGGFALGLLAAAIVAAGVTLRLRQPPRIRYDHPYLVLRFPGAGIFRVPLEAVECFFIGVAKYEPSGSSPRESVAVVVRLAERAREWKQRDVPAEYGRWCDGYIVLDGTWCEPIAEAKVLQLNRWLIDAKKAPATTGIEK
;
A
#
# COMPACT_ATOMS: atom_id res chain seq x y z
N MET A 1 24.36 -22.55 5.39
CA MET A 1 24.04 -21.12 5.59
C MET A 1 22.53 -21.01 5.61
N ASN A 2 21.93 -20.69 6.76
CA ASN A 2 20.48 -20.51 6.88
C ASN A 2 20.10 -19.24 6.12
N SER A 3 19.50 -19.38 4.93
CA SER A 3 18.90 -18.22 4.26
C SER A 3 17.85 -17.64 5.21
N PRO A 4 17.95 -16.35 5.57
CA PRO A 4 16.95 -15.73 6.44
C PRO A 4 15.59 -15.79 5.76
N ILE A 5 14.57 -16.22 6.51
CA ILE A 5 13.18 -16.21 6.04
C ILE A 5 12.84 -14.76 5.67
N PRO A 6 12.39 -14.47 4.44
CA PRO A 6 12.08 -13.10 4.04
C PRO A 6 10.91 -12.56 4.87
N PRO A 7 10.86 -11.23 5.11
CA PRO A 7 9.79 -10.64 5.88
C PRO A 7 8.44 -10.90 5.20
N SER A 8 7.37 -11.01 5.99
CA SER A 8 6.02 -11.17 5.44
C SER A 8 5.55 -9.90 4.73
N LEU A 9 6.02 -8.71 5.12
CA LEU A 9 5.70 -7.44 4.48
C LEU A 9 6.76 -7.08 3.43
N TRP A 10 6.37 -7.02 2.15
CA TRP A 10 7.30 -6.68 1.06
C TRP A 10 7.13 -5.24 0.58
N LEU A 11 5.89 -4.79 0.39
CA LEU A 11 5.60 -3.40 -0.02
C LEU A 11 4.43 -2.84 0.79
N ALA A 12 4.70 -1.81 1.57
CA ALA A 12 3.70 -1.12 2.38
C ALA A 12 2.82 -0.16 1.54
N ALA A 13 1.65 0.19 2.07
CA ALA A 13 0.81 1.23 1.50
C ALA A 13 1.35 2.63 1.84
N ASN A 14 0.97 3.63 1.04
CA ASN A 14 1.36 5.01 1.31
C ASN A 14 0.56 5.60 2.49
N HIS A 15 1.22 5.81 3.63
CA HIS A 15 0.58 6.43 4.81
C HIS A 15 0.70 7.96 4.83
N ARG A 16 1.47 8.59 3.93
CA ARG A 16 1.70 10.05 3.93
C ARG A 16 0.42 10.86 3.83
N PRO A 17 -0.57 10.53 2.96
CA PRO A 17 -1.81 11.30 2.90
C PRO A 17 -2.60 11.27 4.21
N ALA A 18 -2.54 10.15 4.93
CA ALA A 18 -3.18 10.01 6.24
C ALA A 18 -2.48 10.89 7.29
N GLN A 19 -1.15 10.89 7.31
CA GLN A 19 -0.36 11.72 8.21
C GLN A 19 -0.59 13.22 7.97
N VAL A 20 -0.63 13.65 6.70
CA VAL A 20 -0.89 15.05 6.34
C VAL A 20 -2.30 15.45 6.77
N ALA A 21 -3.31 14.63 6.50
CA ALA A 21 -4.68 14.89 6.95
C ALA A 21 -4.79 14.95 8.50
N ALA A 22 -4.07 14.08 9.21
CA ALA A 22 -3.97 14.10 10.67
C ALA A 22 -3.43 15.43 11.17
N LEU A 23 -2.32 15.89 10.58
CA LEU A 23 -1.63 17.11 10.98
C LEU A 23 -2.50 18.35 10.75
N PHE A 24 -3.07 18.50 9.55
CA PHE A 24 -3.95 19.63 9.24
C PHE A 24 -5.13 19.71 10.21
N SER A 25 -5.73 18.56 10.49
CA SER A 25 -6.84 18.47 11.42
C SER A 25 -6.44 18.79 12.86
N ALA A 26 -5.28 18.30 13.32
CA ALA A 26 -4.77 18.61 14.64
C ALA A 26 -4.53 20.12 14.81
N ILE A 27 -3.94 20.77 13.80
CA ILE A 27 -3.73 22.23 13.77
C ILE A 27 -5.07 22.96 13.80
N PHE A 28 -6.03 22.54 12.98
CA PHE A 28 -7.35 23.17 12.91
C PHE A 28 -8.11 23.09 14.25
N PHE A 29 -8.10 21.93 14.91
CA PHE A 29 -8.77 21.77 16.22
C PHE A 29 -8.02 22.45 17.35
N ALA A 30 -6.69 22.43 17.36
CA ALA A 30 -5.91 23.18 18.33
C ALA A 30 -6.18 24.69 18.21
N GLY A 31 -6.15 25.24 16.99
CA GLY A 31 -6.46 26.65 16.74
C GLY A 31 -7.89 27.03 17.12
N SER A 32 -8.86 26.18 16.78
CA SER A 32 -10.28 26.39 17.14
C SER A 32 -10.50 26.33 18.66
N GLY A 33 -9.86 25.38 19.34
CA GLY A 33 -9.93 25.24 20.80
C GLY A 33 -9.31 26.42 21.53
N ILE A 34 -8.13 26.88 21.09
CA ILE A 34 -7.47 28.07 21.64
C ILE A 34 -8.35 29.32 21.42
N SER A 35 -8.92 29.49 20.23
CA SER A 35 -9.81 30.63 19.94
C SER A 35 -11.09 30.61 20.80
N ALA A 36 -11.68 29.44 21.04
CA ALA A 36 -12.85 29.27 21.89
C ALA A 36 -12.56 29.55 23.38
N LEU A 37 -11.40 29.10 23.88
CA LEU A 37 -10.90 29.39 25.23
C LEU A 37 -10.69 30.90 25.46
N LEU A 38 -10.21 31.61 24.43
CA LEU A 38 -9.98 33.06 24.50
C LEU A 38 -11.27 33.90 24.39
N ARG A 39 -12.38 33.33 23.88
CA ARG A 39 -13.62 34.08 23.62
C ARG A 39 -14.79 33.74 24.54
N THR A 40 -14.81 32.58 25.21
CA THR A 40 -15.98 32.15 26.01
C THR A 40 -15.60 31.30 27.23
N GLN A 41 -16.31 31.48 28.35
CA GLN A 41 -16.24 30.60 29.54
C GLN A 41 -17.07 29.29 29.41
N VAL A 42 -17.32 28.80 28.18
CA VAL A 42 -18.36 27.78 27.97
C VAL A 42 -17.77 26.46 27.47
N ALA A 43 -18.01 25.40 28.24
CA ALA A 43 -17.61 24.01 27.99
C ALA A 43 -18.02 23.43 26.61
N GLY A 44 -18.97 24.06 25.91
CA GLY A 44 -19.48 23.60 24.62
C GLY A 44 -18.47 23.66 23.47
N GLY A 45 -17.57 24.66 23.45
CA GLY A 45 -16.52 24.75 22.43
C GLY A 45 -15.47 23.64 22.57
N PHE A 46 -15.22 23.21 23.80
CA PHE A 46 -14.29 22.12 24.11
C PHE A 46 -14.84 20.76 23.64
N ALA A 47 -16.13 20.51 23.87
CA ALA A 47 -16.79 19.28 23.44
C ALA A 47 -16.81 19.12 21.91
N LEU A 48 -17.07 20.21 21.16
CA LEU A 48 -17.04 20.19 19.70
C LEU A 48 -15.63 19.96 19.14
N GLY A 49 -14.63 20.61 19.75
CA GLY A 49 -13.22 20.39 19.40
C GLY A 49 -12.76 18.95 19.65
N LEU A 50 -13.15 18.35 20.77
CA LEU A 50 -12.85 16.95 21.09
C LEU A 50 -13.53 15.96 20.13
N LEU A 51 -14.82 16.16 19.82
CA LEU A 51 -15.55 15.31 18.89
C LEU A 51 -14.88 15.29 17.51
N ALA A 52 -14.50 16.46 17.04
CA ALA A 52 -13.96 16.60 15.70
C ALA A 52 -12.48 16.15 15.62
N ALA A 53 -11.71 16.31 16.69
CA ALA A 53 -10.42 15.63 16.85
C ALA A 53 -10.56 14.10 16.87
N ALA A 54 -11.59 13.55 17.53
CA ALA A 54 -11.85 12.12 17.56
C ALA A 54 -12.23 11.56 16.18
N ILE A 55 -13.05 12.27 15.40
CA ILE A 55 -13.40 11.90 14.01
C ILE A 55 -12.13 11.81 13.15
N VAL A 56 -11.23 12.77 13.29
CA VAL A 56 -9.97 12.77 12.55
C VAL A 56 -9.05 11.66 13.01
N ALA A 57 -8.87 11.49 14.31
CA ALA A 57 -8.06 10.41 14.86
C ALA A 57 -8.58 9.05 14.36
N ALA A 58 -9.90 8.86 14.32
CA ALA A 58 -10.53 7.67 13.75
C ALA A 58 -10.22 7.51 12.26
N GLY A 59 -10.39 8.56 11.45
CA GLY A 59 -10.09 8.54 10.01
C GLY A 59 -8.62 8.22 9.69
N VAL A 60 -7.69 8.78 10.47
CA VAL A 60 -6.24 8.53 10.36
C VAL A 60 -5.93 7.09 10.75
N THR A 61 -6.47 6.61 11.87
CA THR A 61 -6.28 5.23 12.33
C THR A 61 -6.80 4.22 11.31
N LEU A 62 -7.96 4.48 10.70
CA LEU A 62 -8.52 3.65 9.64
C LEU A 62 -7.61 3.60 8.40
N ARG A 63 -6.96 4.73 8.04
CA ARG A 63 -5.99 4.75 6.93
C ARG A 63 -4.64 4.12 7.27
N LEU A 64 -4.16 4.23 8.50
CA LEU A 64 -2.93 3.55 8.94
C LEU A 64 -3.11 2.04 8.97
N ARG A 65 -4.34 1.56 9.16
CA ARG A 65 -4.70 0.14 9.08
C ARG A 65 -4.81 -0.40 7.66
N GLN A 66 -4.49 0.37 6.61
CA GLN A 66 -4.55 -0.15 5.24
C GLN A 66 -3.61 -1.35 5.06
N PRO A 67 -4.13 -2.54 4.70
CA PRO A 67 -3.28 -3.70 4.43
C PRO A 67 -2.22 -3.41 3.37
N PRO A 68 -1.06 -4.09 3.46
CA PRO A 68 0.05 -3.87 2.54
C PRO A 68 -0.30 -4.20 1.10
N ARG A 69 0.48 -3.63 0.18
CA ARG A 69 0.31 -3.78 -1.27
C ARG A 69 0.88 -5.10 -1.77
N ILE A 70 2.04 -5.47 -1.24
CA ILE A 70 2.66 -6.78 -1.49
C ILE A 70 2.98 -7.40 -0.13
N ARG A 71 2.43 -8.60 0.09
CA ARG A 71 2.73 -9.45 1.25
C ARG A 71 3.23 -10.79 0.76
N TYR A 72 4.24 -11.33 1.42
CA TYR A 72 4.67 -12.70 1.25
C TYR A 72 3.89 -13.62 2.19
N ASP A 73 3.30 -14.67 1.63
CA ASP A 73 2.51 -15.67 2.33
C ASP A 73 2.76 -17.02 1.67
N HIS A 74 3.84 -17.71 2.07
CA HIS A 74 4.32 -18.91 1.41
C HIS A 74 3.18 -19.92 1.11
N PRO A 75 3.05 -20.45 -0.13
CA PRO A 75 3.91 -20.30 -1.31
C PRO A 75 3.51 -19.15 -2.26
N TYR A 76 2.76 -18.17 -1.79
CA TYR A 76 2.15 -17.11 -2.60
C TYR A 76 2.75 -15.72 -2.36
N LEU A 77 2.75 -14.93 -3.42
CA LEU A 77 2.84 -13.49 -3.38
C LEU A 77 1.42 -12.91 -3.35
N VAL A 78 1.08 -12.24 -2.27
CA VAL A 78 -0.24 -11.65 -2.05
C VAL A 78 -0.20 -10.19 -2.49
N LEU A 79 -0.97 -9.89 -3.53
CA LEU A 79 -1.11 -8.56 -4.13
C LEU A 79 -2.46 -7.99 -3.79
N ARG A 80 -2.50 -6.74 -3.35
CA ARG A 80 -3.75 -6.06 -2.99
C ARG A 80 -4.02 -4.84 -3.86
N PHE A 81 -5.21 -4.85 -4.44
CA PHE A 81 -5.79 -3.73 -5.17
C PHE A 81 -7.09 -3.32 -4.45
N PRO A 82 -7.14 -2.16 -3.78
CA PRO A 82 -8.39 -1.64 -3.25
C PRO A 82 -9.44 -1.58 -4.35
N GLY A 83 -10.68 -1.94 -4.04
CA GLY A 83 -11.76 -2.03 -5.02
C GLY A 83 -11.80 -3.33 -5.84
N ALA A 84 -10.68 -4.03 -6.06
CA ALA A 84 -10.66 -5.33 -6.76
C ALA A 84 -10.53 -6.54 -5.84
N GLY A 85 -9.81 -6.40 -4.72
CA GLY A 85 -9.60 -7.46 -3.74
C GLY A 85 -8.13 -7.87 -3.58
N ILE A 86 -7.95 -9.13 -3.20
CA ILE A 86 -6.64 -9.73 -2.88
C ILE A 86 -6.37 -10.87 -3.84
N PHE A 87 -5.23 -10.81 -4.53
CA PHE A 87 -4.79 -11.84 -5.46
C PHE A 87 -3.61 -12.59 -4.87
N ARG A 88 -3.68 -13.93 -4.90
CA ARG A 88 -2.60 -14.82 -4.42
C ARG A 88 -1.89 -15.43 -5.62
N VAL A 89 -0.82 -14.80 -6.06
CA VAL A 89 -0.03 -15.28 -7.20
C VAL A 89 1.01 -16.28 -6.70
N PRO A 90 1.13 -17.49 -7.26
CA PRO A 90 2.17 -18.43 -6.89
C PRO A 90 3.56 -17.79 -7.02
N LEU A 91 4.42 -17.94 -6.00
CA LEU A 91 5.74 -17.33 -6.02
C LEU A 91 6.58 -17.82 -7.21
N GLU A 92 6.37 -19.06 -7.64
CA GLU A 92 7.02 -19.64 -8.82
C GLU A 92 6.61 -19.00 -10.15
N ALA A 93 5.44 -18.36 -10.19
CA ALA A 93 4.95 -17.62 -11.34
C ALA A 93 5.56 -16.23 -11.41
N VAL A 94 6.14 -15.70 -10.33
CA VAL A 94 6.76 -14.37 -10.31
C VAL A 94 8.21 -14.48 -10.72
N GLU A 95 8.64 -13.81 -11.79
CA GLU A 95 10.02 -13.84 -12.26
C GLU A 95 10.90 -12.82 -11.54
N CYS A 96 10.48 -11.55 -11.53
CA CYS A 96 11.23 -10.44 -10.94
C CYS A 96 10.36 -9.21 -10.71
N PHE A 97 10.94 -8.24 -10.01
CA PHE A 97 10.42 -6.89 -9.84
C PHE A 97 11.32 -5.89 -10.57
N PHE A 98 10.72 -4.86 -11.17
CA PHE A 98 11.46 -3.73 -11.73
C PHE A 98 10.71 -2.41 -11.52
N ILE A 99 11.41 -1.30 -11.72
CA ILE A 99 10.79 0.03 -11.68
C ILE A 99 10.16 0.31 -13.05
N GLY A 100 8.92 0.77 -13.04
CA GLY A 100 8.23 1.27 -14.22
C GLY A 100 7.58 2.61 -13.95
N VAL A 101 6.70 3.00 -14.88
CA VAL A 101 5.86 4.19 -14.76
C VAL A 101 4.41 3.75 -14.85
N ALA A 102 3.60 4.16 -13.87
CA ALA A 102 2.15 4.07 -13.96
C ALA A 102 1.61 5.37 -14.54
N LYS A 103 0.71 5.25 -15.50
CA LYS A 103 -0.03 6.38 -16.06
C LYS A 103 -1.51 6.18 -15.77
N TYR A 104 -2.11 7.17 -15.12
CA TYR A 104 -3.54 7.19 -14.86
C TYR A 104 -4.12 8.51 -15.34
N GLU A 105 -5.20 8.43 -16.12
CA GLU A 105 -5.92 9.57 -16.67
C GLU A 105 -7.33 9.59 -16.06
N PRO A 106 -7.53 10.35 -14.97
CA PRO A 106 -8.85 10.54 -14.42
C PRO A 106 -9.68 11.37 -15.41
N SER A 107 -10.94 10.99 -15.61
CA SER A 107 -11.87 11.68 -16.52
C SER A 107 -11.93 13.18 -16.22
N GLY A 108 -11.61 14.01 -17.22
CA GLY A 108 -11.66 15.47 -17.10
C GLY A 108 -10.45 16.11 -16.42
N SER A 109 -9.32 15.41 -16.28
CA SER A 109 -8.08 15.95 -15.69
C SER A 109 -6.84 15.56 -16.49
N SER A 110 -5.71 16.23 -16.22
CA SER A 110 -4.45 15.92 -16.91
C SER A 110 -3.91 14.54 -16.51
N PRO A 111 -3.22 13.84 -17.43
CA PRO A 111 -2.58 12.57 -17.12
C PRO A 111 -1.63 12.71 -15.94
N ARG A 112 -1.72 11.75 -15.02
CA ARG A 112 -0.80 11.63 -13.89
C ARG A 112 0.18 10.50 -14.17
N GLU A 113 1.46 10.82 -14.07
CA GLU A 113 2.53 9.83 -14.07
C GLU A 113 3.09 9.65 -12.66
N SER A 114 3.36 8.40 -12.30
CA SER A 114 4.00 8.05 -11.03
C SER A 114 5.01 6.93 -11.24
N VAL A 115 6.01 6.87 -10.38
CA VAL A 115 6.90 5.70 -10.29
C VAL A 115 6.05 4.48 -9.91
N ALA A 116 6.29 3.34 -10.52
CA ALA A 116 5.57 2.11 -10.26
C ALA A 116 6.51 0.94 -9.95
N VAL A 117 6.01 -0.02 -9.16
CA VAL A 117 6.63 -1.35 -9.08
C VAL A 117 5.95 -2.22 -10.11
N VAL A 118 6.73 -2.82 -11.01
CA VAL A 118 6.22 -3.78 -11.97
C VAL A 118 6.66 -5.18 -11.55
N VAL A 119 5.69 -6.07 -11.44
CA VAL A 119 5.90 -7.50 -11.21
C VAL A 119 5.83 -8.20 -12.56
N ARG A 120 6.90 -8.88 -12.95
CA ARG A 120 6.92 -9.75 -14.12
C ARG A 120 6.49 -11.15 -13.73
N LEU A 121 5.54 -11.70 -14.46
CA LEU A 121 5.13 -13.09 -14.34
C LEU A 121 5.78 -13.93 -15.44
N ALA A 122 5.99 -15.20 -15.12
CA ALA A 122 6.53 -16.17 -16.04
C ALA A 122 5.57 -16.42 -17.19
N GLU A 123 6.13 -16.59 -18.39
CA GLU A 123 5.33 -16.80 -19.61
C GLU A 123 4.42 -18.05 -19.50
N ARG A 124 4.87 -19.05 -18.74
CA ARG A 124 4.12 -20.29 -18.44
C ARG A 124 2.87 -20.05 -17.56
N ALA A 125 2.81 -18.95 -16.81
CA ALA A 125 1.74 -18.66 -15.85
C ALA A 125 0.50 -18.03 -16.54
N ARG A 126 -0.05 -18.74 -17.54
CA ARG A 126 -1.11 -18.23 -18.42
C ARG A 126 -2.36 -17.76 -17.67
N GLU A 127 -2.74 -18.48 -16.61
CA GLU A 127 -3.90 -18.17 -15.75
C GLU A 127 -3.77 -16.84 -14.96
N TRP A 128 -2.55 -16.29 -14.90
CA TRP A 128 -2.23 -15.05 -14.21
C TRP A 128 -1.87 -13.92 -15.17
N LYS A 129 -2.04 -14.07 -16.49
CA LYS A 129 -1.62 -13.01 -17.43
C LYS A 129 -2.48 -11.75 -17.38
N GLN A 130 -3.75 -11.88 -17.03
CA GLN A 130 -4.70 -10.76 -17.05
C GLN A 130 -5.67 -10.83 -15.88
N ARG A 131 -5.94 -9.67 -15.27
CA ARG A 131 -6.97 -9.46 -14.26
C ARG A 131 -7.52 -8.05 -14.37
N ASP A 132 -8.81 -7.89 -14.12
CA ASP A 132 -9.40 -6.57 -14.00
C ASP A 132 -9.04 -5.97 -12.65
N VAL A 133 -8.34 -4.84 -12.69
CA VAL A 133 -7.95 -4.06 -11.52
C VAL A 133 -8.30 -2.59 -11.77
N PRO A 134 -8.72 -1.83 -10.75
CA PRO A 134 -8.99 -0.41 -10.92
C PRO A 134 -7.74 0.33 -11.38
N ALA A 135 -7.87 1.07 -12.47
CA ALA A 135 -6.76 1.78 -13.12
C ALA A 135 -6.04 2.78 -12.18
N GLU A 136 -6.75 3.29 -11.16
CA GLU A 136 -6.19 4.18 -10.14
C GLU A 136 -5.13 3.52 -9.24
N TYR A 137 -5.07 2.19 -9.17
CA TYR A 137 -4.09 1.45 -8.36
C TYR A 137 -3.05 0.71 -9.18
N GLY A 138 -3.24 0.60 -10.50
CA GLY A 138 -2.36 -0.18 -11.34
C GLY A 138 -3.01 -0.77 -12.58
N ARG A 139 -2.29 -1.71 -13.20
CA ARG A 139 -2.72 -2.46 -14.39
C ARG A 139 -2.24 -3.89 -14.30
N TRP A 140 -3.01 -4.83 -14.82
CA TRP A 140 -2.62 -6.23 -14.90
C TRP A 140 -2.95 -6.80 -16.28
N CYS A 141 -1.93 -6.89 -17.15
CA CYS A 141 -2.07 -7.40 -18.51
C CYS A 141 -0.77 -8.04 -19.00
N ASP A 142 -0.88 -9.03 -19.89
CA ASP A 142 0.24 -9.69 -20.55
C ASP A 142 1.35 -10.21 -19.61
N GLY A 143 0.97 -10.64 -18.40
CA GLY A 143 1.94 -11.12 -17.41
C GLY A 143 2.72 -10.02 -16.70
N TYR A 144 2.34 -8.75 -16.88
CA TYR A 144 2.86 -7.61 -16.14
C TYR A 144 1.81 -7.10 -15.17
N ILE A 145 2.21 -6.98 -13.91
CA ILE A 145 1.41 -6.35 -12.86
C ILE A 145 2.09 -5.04 -12.50
N VAL A 146 1.49 -3.93 -12.91
CA VAL A 146 1.96 -2.59 -12.59
C VAL A 146 1.23 -2.11 -11.35
N LEU A 147 1.96 -1.80 -10.29
CA LEU A 147 1.43 -1.21 -9.05
C LEU A 147 1.79 0.28 -9.01
N ASP A 148 0.77 1.14 -8.96
CA ASP A 148 0.96 2.58 -8.91
C ASP A 148 1.62 3.01 -7.59
N GLY A 149 2.79 3.66 -7.67
CA GLY A 149 3.56 4.08 -6.52
C GLY A 149 2.95 5.23 -5.73
N THR A 150 1.95 5.93 -6.26
CA THR A 150 1.16 6.92 -5.52
C THR A 150 0.63 6.34 -4.21
N TRP A 151 0.27 5.05 -4.23
CA TRP A 151 -0.37 4.36 -3.11
C TRP A 151 0.55 3.37 -2.39
N CYS A 152 1.84 3.41 -2.70
CA CYS A 152 2.86 2.59 -2.09
C CYS A 152 3.79 3.44 -1.21
N GLU A 153 4.54 2.79 -0.33
CA GLU A 153 5.73 3.42 0.24
C GLU A 153 6.70 3.87 -0.87
N PRO A 154 7.63 4.80 -0.60
CA PRO A 154 8.51 5.36 -1.62
C PRO A 154 9.27 4.28 -2.40
N ILE A 155 9.07 4.26 -3.71
CA ILE A 155 9.72 3.30 -4.60
C ILE A 155 11.02 3.94 -5.09
N ALA A 156 12.13 3.38 -4.61
CA ALA A 156 13.48 3.70 -5.09
C ALA A 156 14.15 2.42 -5.59
N GLU A 157 15.25 2.56 -6.32
CA GLU A 157 16.03 1.43 -6.84
C GLU A 157 16.41 0.43 -5.74
N ALA A 158 16.86 0.94 -4.59
CA ALA A 158 17.20 0.12 -3.42
C ALA A 158 16.04 -0.78 -2.96
N LYS A 159 14.79 -0.28 -3.05
CA LYS A 159 13.61 -1.04 -2.66
C LYS A 159 13.35 -2.18 -3.65
N VAL A 160 13.46 -1.94 -4.95
CA VAL A 160 13.27 -2.98 -5.96
C VAL A 160 14.37 -4.04 -5.92
N LEU A 161 15.61 -3.64 -5.69
CA LEU A 161 16.72 -4.58 -5.44
C LEU A 161 16.44 -5.44 -4.21
N GLN A 162 15.92 -4.85 -3.14
CA GLN A 162 15.51 -5.58 -1.94
C GLN A 162 14.38 -6.57 -2.23
N LEU A 163 13.35 -6.18 -2.98
CA LEU A 163 12.25 -7.07 -3.39
C LEU A 163 12.77 -8.28 -4.19
N ASN A 164 13.69 -8.07 -5.13
CA ASN A 164 14.28 -9.16 -5.90
C ASN A 164 15.14 -10.10 -5.04
N ARG A 165 15.89 -9.57 -4.07
CA ARG A 165 16.62 -10.40 -3.10
C ARG A 165 15.65 -11.27 -2.30
N TRP A 166 14.60 -10.68 -1.75
CA TRP A 166 13.56 -11.43 -1.02
C TRP A 166 12.85 -12.46 -1.87
N LEU A 167 12.62 -12.19 -3.16
CA LEU A 167 12.08 -13.16 -4.10
C LEU A 167 12.97 -14.39 -4.27
N ILE A 168 14.27 -14.17 -4.45
CA ILE A 168 15.26 -15.24 -4.59
C ILE A 168 15.31 -16.06 -3.29
N ASP A 169 15.36 -15.39 -2.14
CA ASP A 169 15.41 -16.05 -0.84
C ASP A 169 14.12 -16.85 -0.57
N ALA A 170 12.95 -16.27 -0.88
CA ALA A 170 11.66 -16.93 -0.72
C ALA A 170 11.51 -18.17 -1.60
N LYS A 171 12.04 -18.14 -2.83
CA LYS A 171 12.02 -19.30 -3.75
C LYS A 171 12.96 -20.43 -3.31
N LYS A 172 14.04 -20.09 -2.59
CA LYS A 172 14.98 -21.07 -2.04
C LYS A 172 14.51 -21.64 -0.71
N ALA A 173 13.63 -20.95 0.00
CA ALA A 173 13.11 -21.42 1.27
C ALA A 173 12.31 -22.73 1.05
N PRO A 174 12.58 -23.78 1.84
CA PRO A 174 11.78 -24.99 1.79
C PRO A 174 10.33 -24.65 2.18
N ALA A 175 9.36 -25.40 1.64
CA ALA A 175 7.97 -25.19 1.97
C ALA A 175 7.77 -25.37 3.47
N THR A 176 7.57 -24.25 4.19
CA THR A 176 7.31 -24.30 5.62
C THR A 176 5.92 -24.88 5.79
N THR A 177 5.85 -26.19 6.01
CA THR A 177 4.66 -26.90 6.48
C THR A 177 4.08 -26.12 7.64
N GLY A 178 2.82 -25.69 7.50
CA GLY A 178 2.15 -24.79 8.43
C GLY A 178 2.26 -25.28 9.87
N ILE A 179 2.71 -24.39 10.76
CA ILE A 179 2.39 -24.51 12.18
C ILE A 179 1.05 -23.80 12.33
N GLU A 180 -0.01 -24.59 12.20
CA GLU A 180 -1.32 -24.30 12.80
C GLU A 180 -1.11 -24.12 14.31
N LYS A 181 -1.51 -22.95 14.83
CA LYS A 181 -1.94 -22.76 16.21
C LYS A 181 -3.09 -21.77 16.23
#